data_AF-A0A4R3MSJ8-F1
#
_entry.id   AF-A0A4R3MSJ8-F1
#
_cell.length_a   1.000
_cell.length_b   1.000
_cell.length_c   1.000
_cell.angle_alpha   90.00
_cell.angle_beta   90.00
_cell.angle_gamma   90.00
#
_symmetry.space_group_name_H-M   'P 1'
#
loop_
_entity.id
_entity.type
_entity.pdbx_description
1 polymer ?
#
loop_
_entity_poly.entity_id
_entity_poly.type
_entity_poly.pdbx_seq_one_letter_code
_entity_poly.pdbx_strand_id
1 'polypeptide(L)'
;MQQIALYWYIYTLTGSPLSIGIMIAIYYLPSMGLSPFAGALSDLIHPKRLTIIVNFFRGIAVLILALVIWFEVSSLYLLYLFQWIMAILYTIYKPASQRFIKHSFYRKEIPSIMALSNSLEQVGYILGTGLAGYLITILPVSITIGLNGISFVLTGLLFRYISLVANPEKTINHHTYRSMIAEGIQYIKSKPDLK
;
A
#
# COMPACT_ATOMS: atom_id res chain seq x y z
N MET A 1 4.24 9.28 4.87
CA MET A 1 4.52 9.77 6.24
C MET A 1 5.62 8.96 6.93
N GLN A 2 5.41 7.67 7.23
CA GLN A 2 6.34 6.89 8.08
C GLN A 2 7.75 6.60 7.51
N GLN A 3 7.95 6.56 6.19
CA GLN A 3 9.26 6.19 5.61
C GLN A 3 10.41 7.08 6.09
N ILE A 4 10.21 8.40 6.16
CA ILE A 4 11.24 9.34 6.64
C ILE A 4 11.55 9.10 8.13
N ALA A 5 10.52 8.92 8.95
CA ALA A 5 10.69 8.61 10.37
C ALA A 5 11.47 7.31 10.59
N LEU A 6 11.15 6.28 9.81
CA LEU A 6 11.82 4.99 9.87
C LEU A 6 13.28 5.08 9.41
N TYR A 7 13.56 5.81 8.32
CA TYR A 7 14.93 5.97 7.81
C TYR A 7 15.80 6.75 8.78
N TRP A 8 15.26 7.83 9.36
CA TRP A 8 15.93 8.59 10.41
C TRP A 8 16.24 7.68 11.61
N TYR A 9 15.26 6.90 12.06
CA TYR A 9 15.44 6.00 13.20
C TYR A 9 16.51 4.93 12.97
N ILE A 10 16.51 4.29 11.81
CA ILE A 10 17.56 3.33 11.42
C ILE A 10 18.93 4.00 11.41
N TYR A 11 19.01 5.22 10.88
CA TYR A 11 20.26 5.96 10.85
C TYR A 11 20.75 6.27 12.26
N THR A 12 19.87 6.70 13.17
CA THR A 12 20.24 6.94 14.57
C THR A 12 20.67 5.67 15.30
N LEU A 13 20.12 4.51 14.94
CA LEU A 13 20.49 3.23 15.54
C LEU A 13 21.80 2.65 15.00
N THR A 14 22.07 2.83 13.70
CA THR A 14 23.15 2.10 13.00
C THR A 14 24.30 2.99 12.53
N GLY A 15 24.09 4.30 12.41
CA GLY A 15 25.02 5.25 11.80
C GLY A 15 25.32 4.99 10.32
N SER A 16 24.61 4.05 9.67
CA SER A 16 24.99 3.50 8.37
C SER A 16 23.96 3.81 7.28
N PRO A 17 24.34 4.56 6.23
CA PRO A 17 23.51 4.75 5.04
C PRO A 17 23.18 3.44 4.32
N LEU A 18 24.05 2.42 4.42
CA LEU A 18 23.82 1.11 3.82
C LEU A 18 22.57 0.43 4.41
N SER A 19 22.36 0.57 5.73
CA SER A 19 21.18 0.01 6.42
C SER A 19 19.87 0.58 5.88
N ILE A 20 19.88 1.86 5.48
CA ILE A 20 18.74 2.53 4.84
C ILE A 20 18.56 2.00 3.40
N GLY A 21 19.66 1.82 2.65
CA GLY A 21 19.61 1.22 1.31
C GLY A 21 18.99 -0.18 1.32
N ILE A 22 19.36 -1.02 2.29
CA ILE A 22 18.77 -2.35 2.50
C ILE A 22 17.27 -2.23 2.82
N MET A 23 16.88 -1.29 3.68
CA MET A 23 15.47 -1.03 4.01
C MET A 23 14.64 -0.68 2.76
N ILE A 24 15.20 0.14 1.87
CA ILE A 24 14.57 0.51 0.60
C ILE A 24 14.45 -0.72 -0.31
N ALA A 25 15.51 -1.52 -0.43
CA ALA A 25 15.49 -2.74 -1.24
C ALA A 25 14.42 -3.73 -0.76
N ILE A 26 14.32 -3.93 0.57
CA ILE A 26 13.30 -4.78 1.21
C ILE A 26 11.88 -4.30 0.92
N TYR A 27 11.68 -2.99 0.73
CA TYR A 27 10.36 -2.47 0.37
C TYR A 27 9.99 -2.78 -1.08
N TYR A 28 10.93 -2.61 -2.02
CA TYR A 28 10.62 -2.73 -3.44
C TYR A 28 10.70 -4.17 -3.96
N LEU A 29 11.68 -4.96 -3.54
CA LEU A 29 11.89 -6.34 -4.04
C LEU A 29 10.64 -7.24 -3.94
N PRO A 30 9.95 -7.33 -2.80
CA PRO A 30 8.78 -8.19 -2.67
C PRO A 30 7.63 -7.70 -3.54
N SER A 31 7.47 -6.38 -3.65
CA SER A 31 6.39 -5.80 -4.45
C SER A 31 6.50 -6.13 -5.93
N MET A 32 7.73 -6.21 -6.46
CA MET A 32 7.97 -6.61 -7.84
C MET A 32 7.54 -8.05 -8.10
N GLY A 33 7.98 -8.99 -7.25
CA GLY A 33 7.67 -10.42 -7.40
C GLY A 33 6.21 -10.79 -7.08
N LEU A 34 5.60 -10.10 -6.12
CA LEU A 34 4.24 -10.39 -5.66
C LEU A 34 3.16 -9.66 -6.46
N SER A 35 3.53 -8.70 -7.32
CA SER A 35 2.57 -7.92 -8.10
C SER A 35 1.57 -8.76 -8.92
N PRO A 36 1.94 -9.87 -9.60
CA PRO A 36 0.98 -10.66 -10.37
C PRO A 36 -0.01 -11.41 -9.47
N PHE A 37 0.46 -11.89 -8.32
CA PHE A 37 -0.36 -12.59 -7.33
C PHE A 37 -1.32 -11.65 -6.62
N ALA A 38 -0.88 -10.43 -6.33
CA ALA A 38 -1.72 -9.39 -5.75
C ALA A 38 -2.87 -9.00 -6.68
N GLY A 39 -2.63 -8.94 -8.00
CA GLY A 39 -3.67 -8.76 -9.00
C GLY A 39 -4.71 -9.88 -8.95
N ALA A 40 -4.26 -11.13 -8.99
CA ALA A 40 -5.13 -12.31 -8.91
C ALA A 40 -5.97 -12.34 -7.62
N LEU A 41 -5.36 -12.09 -6.47
CA LEU A 41 -6.06 -12.02 -5.19
C LEU A 41 -7.08 -10.88 -5.18
N SER A 42 -6.71 -9.74 -5.77
CA SER A 42 -7.60 -8.60 -5.88
C SER A 42 -8.82 -8.89 -6.73
N ASP A 43 -8.74 -9.81 -7.69
CA ASP A 43 -9.86 -10.21 -8.55
C ASP A 43 -10.83 -11.16 -7.85
N LEU A 44 -10.34 -12.02 -6.96
CA LEU A 44 -11.14 -13.01 -6.23
C LEU A 44 -12.00 -12.40 -5.12
N ILE A 45 -11.51 -11.34 -4.47
CA ILE A 45 -12.18 -10.74 -3.31
C ILE A 45 -12.89 -9.46 -3.72
N HIS A 46 -14.08 -9.22 -3.15
CA HIS A 46 -14.81 -7.97 -3.37
C HIS A 46 -13.92 -6.76 -3.03
N PRO A 47 -13.75 -5.78 -3.94
CA PRO A 47 -12.71 -4.75 -3.82
C PRO A 47 -12.86 -3.88 -2.57
N LYS A 48 -14.09 -3.52 -2.19
CA LYS A 48 -14.36 -2.82 -0.92
C LYS A 48 -13.86 -3.60 0.30
N ARG A 49 -14.15 -4.91 0.38
CA ARG A 49 -13.78 -5.74 1.53
C ARG A 49 -12.26 -5.89 1.61
N LEU A 50 -11.62 -6.17 0.49
CA LEU A 50 -10.17 -6.32 0.44
C LEU A 50 -9.46 -5.04 0.87
N THR A 51 -9.88 -3.87 0.37
CA THR A 51 -9.30 -2.58 0.75
C THR A 51 -9.44 -2.30 2.26
N ILE A 52 -10.59 -2.60 2.85
CA ILE A 52 -10.81 -2.45 4.31
C ILE A 52 -9.88 -3.37 5.09
N ILE A 53 -9.85 -4.66 4.74
CA ILE A 53 -9.02 -5.68 5.40
C ILE A 53 -7.55 -5.27 5.36
N VAL A 54 -7.04 -4.89 4.18
CA VAL A 54 -5.64 -4.53 4.01
C VAL A 54 -5.28 -3.25 4.78
N ASN A 55 -6.13 -2.21 4.75
CA ASN A 55 -5.89 -1.00 5.56
C ASN A 55 -5.90 -1.28 7.05
N PHE A 56 -6.76 -2.20 7.51
CA PHE A 56 -6.79 -2.61 8.91
C PHE A 56 -5.48 -3.32 9.32
N PHE A 57 -5.02 -4.29 8.52
CA PHE A 57 -3.73 -4.96 8.77
C PHE A 57 -2.53 -4.02 8.70
N ARG A 58 -2.55 -3.04 7.77
CA ARG A 58 -1.52 -1.98 7.71
C ARG A 58 -1.53 -1.16 8.99
N GLY A 59 -2.70 -0.71 9.44
CA GLY A 59 -2.84 0.04 10.69
C GLY A 59 -2.30 -0.73 11.89
N ILE A 60 -2.71 -2.00 12.05
CA ILE A 60 -2.21 -2.88 13.11
C ILE A 60 -0.68 -3.02 13.03
N ALA A 61 -0.13 -3.32 11.86
CA ALA A 61 1.31 -3.51 11.72
C ALA A 61 2.10 -2.23 12.05
N VAL A 62 1.60 -1.04 11.67
CA VAL A 62 2.22 0.24 12.07
C VAL A 62 2.12 0.46 13.57
N LEU A 63 0.97 0.17 14.19
CA LEU A 63 0.76 0.34 15.63
C LEU A 63 1.64 -0.60 16.45
N ILE A 64 1.79 -1.86 16.04
CA ILE A 64 2.71 -2.80 16.70
C ILE A 64 4.14 -2.27 16.58
N LEU A 65 4.55 -1.80 15.40
CA LEU A 65 5.88 -1.22 15.21
C LEU A 65 6.10 0.01 16.12
N ALA A 66 5.10 0.88 16.24
CA ALA A 66 5.16 2.03 17.16
C ALA A 66 5.36 1.59 18.61
N LEU A 67 4.64 0.55 19.06
CA LEU A 67 4.79 -0.03 20.39
C LEU A 67 6.17 -0.65 20.60
N VAL A 68 6.69 -1.38 19.61
CA VAL A 68 8.03 -1.98 19.73
C VAL A 68 9.11 -0.91 19.85
N ILE A 69 9.00 0.18 19.10
CA ILE A 69 9.92 1.33 19.23
C ILE A 69 9.72 2.01 20.58
N TRP A 70 8.48 2.12 21.07
CA TRP A 70 8.17 2.72 22.37
C TRP A 70 8.79 1.95 23.54
N PHE A 71 8.74 0.62 23.52
CA PHE A 71 9.34 -0.23 24.55
C PHE A 71 10.85 -0.47 24.35
N GLU A 72 11.47 0.20 23.37
CA GLU A 72 12.90 0.07 23.05
C GLU A 72 13.35 -1.38 22.72
N VAL A 73 12.41 -2.26 22.38
CA VAL A 73 12.68 -3.66 21.98
C VAL A 73 12.97 -3.76 20.48
N SER A 74 13.10 -2.61 19.80
CA SER A 74 13.31 -2.53 18.37
C SER A 74 14.71 -2.98 17.95
N SER A 75 14.77 -4.07 17.19
CA SER A 75 15.96 -4.52 16.49
C SER A 75 15.91 -4.12 15.02
N LEU A 76 17.05 -3.87 14.40
CA LEU A 76 17.17 -3.58 12.96
C LEU A 76 16.46 -4.64 12.11
N TYR A 77 16.60 -5.92 12.46
CA TYR A 77 15.93 -7.04 11.78
C TYR A 77 14.41 -6.97 11.90
N LEU A 78 13.90 -6.50 13.03
CA LEU A 78 12.47 -6.34 13.22
C LEU A 78 11.93 -5.19 12.37
N LEU A 79 12.67 -4.07 12.29
CA LEU A 79 12.32 -2.97 11.38
C LEU A 79 12.24 -3.48 9.93
N TYR A 80 13.23 -4.27 9.50
CA TYR A 80 13.24 -4.90 8.17
C TYR A 80 12.03 -5.81 7.94
N LEU A 81 11.67 -6.64 8.92
CA LEU A 81 10.48 -7.47 8.85
C LEU A 81 9.20 -6.63 8.69
N PHE A 82 9.05 -5.56 9.48
CA PHE A 82 7.88 -4.68 9.36
C PHE A 82 7.81 -3.99 8.00
N GLN A 83 8.93 -3.53 7.46
CA GLN A 83 8.97 -2.93 6.13
C GLN A 83 8.57 -3.94 5.05
N TRP A 84 9.04 -5.18 5.18
CA TRP A 84 8.67 -6.27 4.27
C TRP A 84 7.17 -6.56 4.31
N ILE A 85 6.58 -6.64 5.51
CA ILE A 85 5.13 -6.81 5.70
C ILE A 85 4.37 -5.63 5.06
N MET A 86 4.82 -4.40 5.28
CA MET A 86 4.20 -3.21 4.68
C MET A 86 4.25 -3.25 3.15
N ALA A 87 5.36 -3.71 2.57
CA ALA A 87 5.49 -3.85 1.12
C ALA A 87 4.46 -4.84 0.56
N ILE A 88 4.29 -5.99 1.20
CA ILE A 88 3.29 -7.00 0.80
C ILE A 88 1.88 -6.41 0.86
N LEU A 89 1.53 -5.78 1.98
CA LEU A 89 0.22 -5.19 2.17
C LEU A 89 -0.05 -4.06 1.17
N TYR A 90 0.94 -3.21 0.89
CA TYR A 90 0.82 -2.15 -0.11
C TYR A 90 0.64 -2.71 -1.53
N THR A 91 1.35 -3.80 -1.86
CA THR A 91 1.25 -4.48 -3.15
C THR A 91 -0.16 -5.02 -3.41
N ILE A 92 -0.83 -5.53 -2.36
CA ILE A 92 -2.24 -5.98 -2.44
C ILE A 92 -3.21 -4.80 -2.45
N TYR A 93 -2.94 -3.77 -1.64
CA TYR A 93 -3.77 -2.58 -1.53
C TYR A 93 -3.95 -1.87 -2.88
N LYS A 94 -2.86 -1.70 -3.64
CA LYS A 94 -2.85 -0.90 -4.87
C LYS A 94 -3.85 -1.36 -5.94
N PRO A 95 -3.90 -2.65 -6.36
CA PRO A 95 -4.92 -3.10 -7.31
C PRO A 95 -6.32 -3.14 -6.67
N ALA A 96 -6.46 -3.44 -5.38
CA ALA A 96 -7.75 -3.46 -4.68
C ALA A 96 -8.42 -2.08 -4.65
N SER A 97 -7.66 -1.02 -4.36
CA SER A 97 -8.16 0.36 -4.34
C SER A 97 -8.53 0.85 -5.74
N GLN A 98 -7.75 0.50 -6.76
CA GLN A 98 -8.07 0.79 -8.16
C GLN A 98 -9.34 0.08 -8.62
N ARG A 99 -9.52 -1.20 -8.29
CA ARG A 99 -10.76 -1.94 -8.57
C ARG A 99 -11.94 -1.29 -7.85
N PHE A 100 -11.77 -0.85 -6.60
CA PHE A 100 -12.81 -0.17 -5.86
C PHE A 100 -13.28 1.10 -6.58
N ILE A 101 -12.37 1.97 -7.01
CA ILE A 101 -12.71 3.17 -7.78
C ILE A 101 -13.48 2.79 -9.06
N LYS A 102 -13.02 1.78 -9.80
CA LYS A 102 -13.70 1.34 -11.03
C LYS A 102 -15.10 0.77 -10.79
N HIS A 103 -15.39 0.25 -9.59
CA HIS A 103 -16.73 -0.23 -9.21
C HIS A 103 -17.64 0.89 -8.67
N SER A 104 -17.06 1.95 -8.10
CA SER A 104 -17.80 3.04 -7.44
C SER A 104 -18.25 4.16 -8.37
N PHE A 105 -17.69 4.25 -9.58
CA PHE A 105 -17.90 5.39 -10.49
C PHE A 105 -18.25 4.94 -11.92
N TYR A 106 -18.90 5.84 -12.68
CA TYR A 106 -19.22 5.59 -14.08
C TYR A 106 -17.97 5.54 -14.95
N ARG A 107 -17.98 4.71 -16.00
CA ARG A 107 -16.80 4.49 -16.87
C ARG A 107 -16.21 5.78 -17.46
N LYS A 108 -17.05 6.77 -17.75
CA LYS A 108 -16.66 8.09 -18.28
C LYS A 108 -15.90 8.93 -17.26
N GLU A 109 -16.15 8.73 -15.96
CA GLU A 109 -15.57 9.51 -14.87
C GLU A 109 -14.28 8.89 -14.34
N ILE A 110 -14.06 7.58 -14.53
CA ILE A 110 -12.91 6.84 -13.99
C ILE A 110 -11.57 7.55 -14.25
N PRO A 111 -11.24 8.04 -15.46
CA PRO A 111 -9.96 8.71 -15.68
C PRO A 111 -9.78 9.96 -14.82
N SER A 112 -10.84 10.77 -14.68
CA SER A 112 -10.84 11.98 -13.86
C SER A 112 -10.70 11.64 -12.36
N ILE A 113 -11.46 10.65 -11.88
CA ILE A 113 -11.38 10.20 -10.49
C ILE A 113 -10.01 9.58 -10.16
N MET A 114 -9.44 8.79 -11.06
CA MET A 114 -8.10 8.24 -10.86
C MET A 114 -7.03 9.33 -10.83
N ALA A 115 -7.14 10.34 -11.72
CA ALA A 115 -6.24 11.49 -11.69
C ALA A 115 -6.34 12.25 -10.36
N LEU A 116 -7.56 12.56 -9.91
CA LEU A 116 -7.78 13.23 -8.62
C LEU A 116 -7.25 12.39 -7.44
N SER A 117 -7.52 11.09 -7.42
CA SER A 117 -7.03 10.18 -6.38
C SER A 117 -5.50 10.16 -6.32
N ASN A 118 -4.83 10.09 -7.47
CA ASN A 118 -3.37 10.13 -7.52
C ASN A 118 -2.83 11.50 -7.05
N SER A 119 -3.48 12.60 -7.44
CA SER A 119 -3.11 13.94 -6.96
C SER A 119 -3.25 14.07 -5.45
N LEU A 120 -4.34 13.57 -4.87
CA LEU A 120 -4.54 13.55 -3.42
C LEU A 120 -3.50 12.67 -2.71
N GLU A 121 -3.14 11.52 -3.28
CA GLU A 121 -2.07 10.67 -2.75
C GLU A 121 -0.72 11.42 -2.72
N GLN A 122 -0.39 12.15 -3.79
CA GLN A 122 0.86 12.92 -3.85
C GLN A 122 0.87 14.13 -2.92
N VAL A 123 -0.23 14.87 -2.84
CA VAL A 123 -0.37 15.97 -1.87
C VAL A 123 -0.25 15.44 -0.45
N GLY A 124 -0.94 14.33 -0.13
CA GLY A 124 -0.85 13.67 1.16
C GLY A 124 0.55 13.13 1.45
N TYR A 125 1.24 12.61 0.44
CA TYR A 125 2.64 12.19 0.55
C TYR A 125 3.52 13.37 0.94
N ILE A 126 3.51 14.45 0.17
CA ILE A 126 4.34 15.66 0.38
C ILE A 126 4.07 16.27 1.76
N LEU A 127 2.81 16.61 2.04
CA LEU A 127 2.42 17.22 3.31
C LEU A 127 2.75 16.29 4.48
N GLY A 128 2.47 15.01 4.31
CA GLY A 128 2.72 14.03 5.34
C GLY A 128 4.19 13.72 5.59
N THR A 129 5.04 13.78 4.57
CA THR A 129 6.49 13.68 4.75
C THR A 129 7.07 14.94 5.40
N GLY A 130 6.60 16.13 5.02
CA GLY A 130 7.02 17.39 5.63
C GLY A 130 6.62 17.46 7.10
N LEU A 131 5.36 17.14 7.41
CA LEU A 131 4.86 17.06 8.78
C LEU A 131 5.59 16.01 9.60
N ALA A 132 5.85 14.81 9.05
CA ALA A 132 6.60 13.78 9.76
C ALA A 132 8.02 14.24 10.10
N GLY A 133 8.72 14.89 9.17
CA GLY A 133 10.06 15.44 9.39
C GLY A 133 10.08 16.47 10.53
N TYR A 134 9.10 17.36 10.58
CA TYR A 134 8.94 18.32 11.67
C TYR A 134 8.56 17.66 12.99
N LEU A 135 7.61 16.72 12.99
CA LEU A 135 7.15 16.05 14.21
C LEU A 135 8.25 15.27 14.92
N ILE A 136 9.22 14.71 14.20
CA ILE A 136 10.34 13.96 14.80
C ILE A 136 11.27 14.88 15.63
N THR A 137 11.29 16.19 15.38
CA THR A 137 12.13 17.11 16.17
C THR A 137 11.52 17.45 17.53
N ILE A 138 10.20 17.29 17.67
CA ILE A 138 9.44 17.67 18.88
C ILE A 138 8.79 16.48 19.59
N LEU A 139 8.56 15.37 18.90
CA LEU A 139 7.93 14.17 19.43
C LEU A 139 8.84 12.94 19.24
N PRO A 140 8.76 11.94 20.15
CA PRO A 140 9.38 10.65 19.95
C PRO A 140 8.93 9.99 18.63
N VAL A 141 9.86 9.30 17.98
CA VAL A 141 9.62 8.58 16.72
C VAL A 141 8.45 7.59 16.84
N SER A 142 8.31 6.93 17.99
CA SER A 142 7.20 6.02 18.30
C SER A 142 5.83 6.69 18.19
N ILE A 143 5.68 7.92 18.68
CA ILE A 143 4.42 8.68 18.59
C ILE A 143 4.13 9.06 17.14
N THR A 144 5.12 9.58 16.42
CA THR A 144 4.97 9.97 15.01
C THR A 144 4.56 8.79 14.12
N ILE A 145 5.15 7.61 14.36
CA ILE A 145 4.76 6.37 13.68
C ILE A 145 3.37 5.90 14.13
N GLY A 146 3.05 6.00 15.42
CA GLY A 146 1.73 5.66 15.97
C GLY A 146 0.58 6.46 15.35
N LEU A 147 0.77 7.78 15.14
CA LEU A 147 -0.20 8.64 14.45
C LEU A 147 -0.51 8.16 13.03
N ASN A 148 0.50 7.64 12.32
CA ASN A 148 0.31 7.04 11.00
C ASN A 148 -0.51 5.73 11.08
N GLY A 149 -0.28 4.92 12.11
CA GLY A 149 -1.06 3.70 12.36
C GLY A 149 -2.53 3.99 12.60
N ILE A 150 -2.83 5.00 13.42
CA ILE A 150 -4.21 5.47 13.66
C ILE A 150 -4.86 5.92 12.35
N SER A 151 -4.13 6.66 11.51
CA SER A 151 -4.63 7.15 10.22
C SER A 151 -5.07 6.01 9.29
N PHE A 152 -4.34 4.89 9.27
CA PHE A 152 -4.73 3.71 8.49
C PHE A 152 -5.99 3.02 9.03
N VAL A 153 -6.11 2.90 10.36
CA VAL A 153 -7.32 2.34 11.00
C VAL A 153 -8.53 3.21 10.70
N LEU A 154 -8.39 4.53 10.86
CA LEU A 154 -9.44 5.50 10.53
C LEU A 154 -9.84 5.39 9.06
N THR A 155 -8.89 5.27 8.15
CA THR A 155 -9.16 5.07 6.72
C THR A 155 -9.98 3.80 6.48
N GLY A 156 -9.61 2.68 7.12
CA GLY A 156 -10.37 1.43 7.03
C GLY A 156 -11.82 1.58 7.53
N LEU A 157 -12.03 2.34 8.61
CA LEU A 157 -13.36 2.64 9.14
C LEU A 157 -14.17 3.55 8.22
N LEU A 158 -13.56 4.60 7.68
CA LEU A 158 -14.21 5.53 6.75
C LEU A 158 -14.66 4.83 5.46
N PHE A 159 -13.86 3.90 4.95
CA PHE A 159 -14.22 3.08 3.79
C PHE A 159 -15.49 2.25 4.01
N ARG A 160 -15.87 1.94 5.27
CA ARG A 160 -17.14 1.26 5.56
C ARG A 160 -18.35 2.08 5.12
N TYR A 161 -18.28 3.40 5.33
CA TYR A 161 -19.38 4.34 5.10
C TYR A 161 -19.53 4.78 3.64
N ILE A 162 -18.50 4.58 2.80
CA ILE A 162 -18.61 4.87 1.37
C ILE A 162 -19.54 3.85 0.73
N SER A 163 -20.72 4.30 0.29
CA SER A 163 -21.63 3.48 -0.51
C SER A 163 -21.03 3.24 -1.89
N LEU A 164 -21.10 2.00 -2.34
CA LEU A 164 -20.80 1.69 -3.73
C LEU A 164 -22.01 2.15 -4.53
N VAL A 165 -21.82 3.04 -5.50
CA VAL A 165 -22.82 3.21 -6.55
C VAL A 165 -22.88 1.86 -7.26
N ALA A 166 -24.00 1.16 -7.12
CA ALA A 166 -24.18 -0.14 -7.75
C ALA A 166 -24.11 0.08 -9.26
N ASN A 167 -22.98 -0.25 -9.88
CA ASN A 167 -22.90 -0.33 -11.33
C ASN A 167 -23.47 -1.71 -11.72
N PRO A 168 -24.65 -1.79 -12.38
CA PRO A 168 -25.31 -3.07 -12.65
C PRO A 168 -24.57 -3.94 -13.68
N GLU A 169 -23.57 -3.39 -14.36
CA GLU A 169 -22.85 -4.06 -15.43
C GLU A 169 -21.48 -4.55 -14.97
N LYS A 170 -21.44 -5.74 -14.38
CA LYS A 170 -20.42 -6.77 -14.65
C LYS A 170 -20.69 -8.03 -13.83
N THR A 171 -21.40 -8.95 -14.46
CA THR A 171 -21.25 -10.38 -14.21
C THR A 171 -19.76 -10.74 -14.25
N ILE A 172 -19.28 -11.36 -13.18
CA ILE A 172 -17.93 -11.89 -13.06
C ILE A 172 -17.85 -13.07 -14.04
N ASN A 173 -17.26 -12.86 -15.22
CA ASN A 173 -16.88 -13.98 -16.07
C ASN A 173 -15.73 -14.71 -15.40
N HIS A 174 -15.98 -15.95 -14.97
CA HIS A 174 -14.97 -16.89 -14.46
C HIS A 174 -14.01 -17.30 -15.58
N HIS A 175 -13.14 -16.41 -16.04
CA HIS A 175 -11.98 -16.82 -16.84
C HIS A 175 -10.90 -17.31 -15.89
N THR A 176 -10.60 -18.61 -15.98
CA THR A 176 -9.60 -19.29 -15.15
C THR A 176 -8.23 -18.61 -15.29
N TYR A 177 -7.53 -18.36 -14.18
CA TYR A 177 -6.22 -17.69 -14.13
C TYR A 177 -5.20 -18.17 -15.17
N ARG A 178 -5.23 -19.47 -15.51
CA ARG A 178 -4.39 -20.07 -16.57
C ARG A 178 -4.70 -19.53 -17.97
N SER A 179 -5.96 -19.24 -18.29
CA SER A 179 -6.33 -18.72 -19.61
C SER A 179 -5.88 -17.26 -19.75
N MET A 180 -5.99 -16.43 -18.70
CA MET A 180 -5.52 -15.04 -18.74
C MET A 180 -4.01 -14.91 -18.92
N ILE A 181 -3.21 -15.77 -18.27
CA ILE A 181 -1.75 -15.80 -18.46
C ILE A 181 -1.40 -16.29 -19.87
N ALA A 182 -2.07 -17.35 -20.35
CA ALA A 182 -1.86 -17.86 -21.70
C ALA A 182 -2.23 -16.81 -22.77
N GLU A 183 -3.36 -16.12 -22.60
CA GLU A 183 -3.82 -15.04 -23.47
C GLU A 183 -2.87 -13.83 -23.44
N GLY A 184 -2.35 -13.45 -22.27
CA GLY A 184 -1.37 -12.37 -22.14
C GLY A 184 -0.05 -12.66 -22.88
N ILE A 185 0.46 -13.88 -22.74
CA ILE A 185 1.66 -14.33 -23.45
C ILE A 185 1.40 -14.45 -24.96
N GLN A 186 0.22 -14.94 -25.36
CA GLN A 186 -0.17 -15.06 -26.77
C GLN A 186 -0.39 -13.69 -27.40
N TYR A 187 -0.94 -12.71 -26.67
CA TYR A 187 -1.14 -11.34 -27.12
C TYR A 187 0.20 -10.64 -27.39
N ILE A 188 1.17 -10.74 -26.48
CA ILE A 188 2.53 -10.19 -26.67
C ILE A 188 3.21 -10.85 -27.88
N LYS A 189 3.02 -12.16 -28.07
CA LYS A 189 3.54 -12.85 -29.26
C LYS A 189 2.85 -12.43 -30.56
N SER A 190 1.57 -12.02 -30.51
CA SER A 190 0.77 -11.65 -31.68
C SER A 190 0.97 -10.21 -32.16
N LYS A 191 1.64 -9.35 -31.38
CA LYS A 191 1.99 -7.98 -31.76
C LYS A 191 3.51 -7.81 -31.83
N PRO A 192 4.11 -7.88 -33.05
CA PRO A 192 5.55 -7.75 -33.24
C PRO A 192 6.12 -6.39 -32.85
N ASP A 193 5.29 -5.35 -32.75
CA ASP A 193 5.70 -3.96 -32.46
C ASP A 193 6.12 -3.72 -30.99
N LEU A 194 5.97 -4.73 -30.13
CA LEU A 194 6.30 -4.69 -28.70
C LEU A 194 7.52 -5.56 -28.33
N LYS A 195 8.23 -6.09 -29.32
CA LYS A 195 9.51 -6.80 -29.13
C LYS A 195 10.69 -5.86 -29.12
#